data_AF-A0A952VQN4-F1
#
_entry.id   AF-A0A952VQN4-F1
#
_cell.length_a   1.000
_cell.length_b   1.000
_cell.length_c   1.000
_cell.angle_alpha   90.00
_cell.angle_beta   90.00
_cell.angle_gamma   90.00
#
_symmetry.space_group_name_H-M   'P 1'
#
loop_
_entity.id
_entity.type
_entity.pdbx_description
1 polymer ?
#
loop_
_entity_poly.entity_id
_entity_poly.type
_entity_poly.pdbx_seq_one_letter_code
_entity_poly.pdbx_strand_id
1 'polypeptide(L)'
;MRASRFLLASLLLLGGCESADRVLTNTERVLGSRTGRTVLDIAAGKDPKQILKERVDAYQRDPEAVIRDLRAIQRDFNTLMTALTGNVRKTWGEKEVKVPEQKKYVKYTQNYMSRTIVDFDNGTILVETLDDKSPKESLKNAIVTTLLTPDDPRSVDLFSDKPVTLTSDHAPYLLGL
;
A
#
# COMPACT_ATOMS: atom_id res chain seq x y z
N MET A 1 45.09 -35.73 27.81
CA MET A 1 44.89 -35.85 26.34
C MET A 1 43.40 -36.05 26.10
N ARG A 2 42.71 -34.98 25.64
CA ARG A 2 42.03 -34.86 24.32
C ARG A 2 40.80 -35.76 24.15
N ALA A 3 39.62 -35.31 23.73
CA ALA A 3 39.07 -33.96 23.54
C ALA A 3 37.56 -34.16 23.34
N SER A 4 36.76 -33.33 24.00
CA SER A 4 35.32 -33.24 23.83
C SER A 4 34.98 -32.69 22.43
N ARG A 5 33.96 -33.24 21.78
CA ARG A 5 33.39 -32.68 20.53
C ARG A 5 31.89 -32.45 20.75
N PHE A 6 31.56 -31.24 21.19
CA PHE A 6 30.24 -30.65 21.04
C PHE A 6 30.06 -30.27 19.57
N LEU A 7 29.06 -30.85 18.91
CA LEU A 7 28.55 -30.37 17.62
C LEU A 7 27.41 -29.40 17.92
N LEU A 8 27.75 -28.11 17.94
CA LEU A 8 26.81 -27.00 17.75
C LEU A 8 26.49 -26.94 16.25
N ALA A 9 25.22 -27.05 15.87
CA ALA A 9 24.80 -26.76 14.51
C ALA A 9 23.51 -25.92 14.52
N SER A 10 23.75 -24.61 14.39
CA SER A 10 23.02 -23.68 13.51
C SER A 10 21.50 -23.53 13.70
N LEU A 11 21.17 -22.54 14.54
CA LEU A 11 19.93 -21.76 14.50
C LEU A 11 19.92 -20.95 13.17
N LEU A 12 19.07 -21.33 12.21
CA LEU A 12 18.86 -20.57 10.98
C LEU A 12 17.55 -19.78 11.05
N LEU A 13 17.69 -18.50 10.72
CA LEU A 13 16.71 -17.42 10.70
C LEU A 13 15.46 -17.77 9.87
N LEU A 14 14.29 -17.85 10.52
CA LEU A 14 12.96 -17.93 9.88
C LEU A 14 12.05 -16.81 10.39
N GLY A 15 12.53 -15.56 10.37
CA GLY A 15 11.75 -14.40 10.80
C GLY A 15 11.04 -13.62 9.67
N GLY A 16 11.12 -14.10 8.42
CA GLY A 16 10.78 -13.30 7.23
C GLY A 16 9.56 -13.73 6.41
N CYS A 17 9.12 -15.00 6.44
CA CYS A 17 8.06 -15.47 5.54
C CYS A 17 6.65 -15.02 5.95
N GLU A 18 6.40 -14.83 7.25
CA GLU A 18 5.03 -14.68 7.74
C GLU A 18 4.32 -13.39 7.24
N SER A 19 5.07 -12.30 7.04
CA SER A 19 4.50 -11.03 6.54
C SER A 19 4.24 -11.06 5.04
N ALA A 20 5.12 -11.68 4.25
CA ALA A 20 4.93 -11.79 2.81
C ALA A 20 3.72 -12.68 2.48
N ASP A 21 3.59 -13.83 3.15
CA ASP A 21 2.49 -14.77 2.96
C ASP A 21 1.13 -14.16 3.35
N ARG A 22 1.09 -13.39 4.44
CA ARG A 22 -0.14 -12.69 4.87
C ARG A 22 -0.57 -11.60 3.88
N VAL A 23 0.38 -10.83 3.34
CA VAL A 23 0.09 -9.78 2.34
C VAL A 23 -0.41 -10.40 1.03
N LEU A 24 0.22 -11.50 0.58
CA LEU A 24 -0.24 -12.26 -0.59
C LEU A 24 -1.65 -12.82 -0.39
N THR A 25 -1.93 -13.46 0.75
CA THR A 25 -3.25 -14.03 1.07
C THR A 25 -4.35 -12.95 1.12
N ASN A 26 -4.04 -11.77 1.66
CA ASN A 26 -4.99 -10.66 1.71
C ASN A 26 -5.24 -10.06 0.33
N THR A 27 -4.20 -9.98 -0.50
CA THR A 27 -4.31 -9.54 -1.90
C THR A 27 -5.16 -10.52 -2.69
N GLU A 28 -4.96 -11.83 -2.56
CA GLU A 28 -5.78 -12.87 -3.21
C GLU A 28 -7.26 -12.81 -2.82
N ARG A 29 -7.58 -12.54 -1.54
CA ARG A 29 -8.97 -12.38 -1.10
C ARG A 29 -9.66 -11.19 -1.75
N VAL A 30 -8.99 -10.05 -1.82
CA VAL A 30 -9.51 -8.84 -2.49
C VAL A 30 -9.67 -9.08 -4.00
N LEU A 31 -8.71 -9.77 -4.63
CA LEU A 31 -8.75 -10.15 -6.05
C LEU A 31 -9.82 -11.21 -6.38
N GLY A 32 -10.24 -11.99 -5.38
CA GLY A 32 -11.26 -13.03 -5.51
C GLY A 32 -12.69 -12.49 -5.63
N SER A 33 -12.95 -11.25 -5.19
CA SER A 33 -14.31 -10.67 -5.17
C SER A 33 -14.68 -10.06 -6.53
N ARG A 34 -15.95 -10.19 -6.96
CA ARG A 34 -16.44 -9.57 -8.22
C ARG A 34 -16.31 -8.04 -8.17
N THR A 35 -16.58 -7.45 -7.02
CA THR A 35 -16.48 -6.01 -6.79
C THR A 35 -15.02 -5.54 -6.81
N GLY A 36 -14.12 -6.29 -6.17
CA GLY A 36 -12.68 -6.04 -6.19
C GLY A 36 -12.10 -6.05 -7.60
N ARG A 37 -12.50 -7.01 -8.45
CA ARG A 37 -12.11 -7.04 -9.87
C ARG A 37 -12.58 -5.81 -10.64
N THR A 38 -13.80 -5.35 -10.41
CA THR A 38 -14.30 -4.13 -11.06
C THR A 38 -13.55 -2.89 -10.61
N VAL A 39 -13.25 -2.76 -9.32
CA VAL A 39 -12.42 -1.65 -8.82
C VAL A 39 -11.04 -1.67 -9.47
N LEU A 40 -10.44 -2.85 -9.63
CA LEU A 40 -9.15 -3.00 -10.32
C LEU A 40 -9.23 -2.70 -11.82
N ASP A 41 -10.31 -3.08 -12.48
CA ASP A 41 -10.53 -2.79 -13.90
C ASP A 41 -10.60 -1.28 -14.16
N ILE A 42 -11.29 -0.54 -13.29
CA ILE A 42 -11.34 0.93 -13.32
C ILE A 42 -9.96 1.52 -13.03
N ALA A 43 -9.26 1.01 -12.01
CA ALA A 43 -7.92 1.46 -11.66
C ALA A 43 -6.90 1.18 -12.78
N ALA A 44 -7.03 0.07 -13.48
CA ALA A 44 -6.21 -0.28 -14.64
C ALA A 44 -6.57 0.52 -15.92
N GLY A 45 -7.52 1.45 -15.83
CA GLY A 45 -7.89 2.34 -16.93
C GLY A 45 -8.73 1.69 -18.02
N LYS A 46 -9.39 0.56 -17.75
CA LYS A 46 -10.45 0.05 -18.64
C LYS A 46 -11.62 1.05 -18.65
N ASP A 47 -12.36 1.11 -19.77
CA ASP A 47 -13.40 2.12 -20.02
C ASP A 47 -14.34 2.32 -18.81
N PRO A 48 -14.14 3.38 -18.00
CA PRO A 48 -14.90 3.56 -16.78
C PRO A 48 -16.37 3.82 -17.05
N LYS A 49 -16.71 4.40 -18.22
CA LYS A 49 -18.10 4.67 -18.61
C LYS A 49 -18.83 3.37 -18.91
N GLN A 50 -18.17 2.45 -19.61
CA GLN A 50 -18.74 1.14 -19.87
C GLN A 50 -18.95 0.35 -18.58
N ILE A 51 -17.94 0.30 -17.71
CA ILE A 51 -18.04 -0.38 -16.42
C ILE A 51 -19.17 0.21 -15.57
N LEU A 52 -19.27 1.54 -15.51
CA LEU A 52 -20.35 2.22 -14.80
C LEU A 52 -21.72 1.86 -15.36
N LYS A 53 -21.86 1.86 -16.70
CA LYS A 53 -23.10 1.46 -17.37
C LYS A 53 -23.51 0.03 -17.02
N GLU A 54 -22.59 -0.93 -17.13
CA GLU A 54 -22.83 -2.33 -16.79
C GLU A 54 -23.28 -2.49 -15.33
N ARG A 55 -22.71 -1.71 -14.40
CA ARG A 55 -23.10 -1.71 -12.99
C ARG A 55 -24.47 -1.09 -12.76
N VAL A 56 -24.78 0.02 -13.42
CA VAL A 56 -26.11 0.64 -13.36
C VAL A 56 -27.18 -0.33 -13.87
N ASP A 57 -26.96 -0.98 -15.00
CA ASP A 57 -27.87 -1.98 -15.57
C ASP A 57 -28.01 -3.22 -14.67
N ALA A 58 -26.96 -3.59 -13.93
CA ALA A 58 -27.03 -4.65 -12.93
C ALA A 58 -27.88 -4.25 -11.72
N TYR A 59 -27.72 -3.01 -11.22
CA TYR A 59 -28.48 -2.52 -10.06
C TYR A 59 -29.96 -2.28 -10.38
N GLN A 60 -30.31 -1.93 -11.62
CA GLN A 60 -31.71 -1.86 -12.05
C GLN A 60 -32.39 -3.23 -12.00
N ARG A 61 -31.67 -4.30 -12.34
CA ARG A 61 -32.19 -5.68 -12.33
C ARG A 61 -32.21 -6.29 -10.92
N ASP A 62 -31.27 -5.89 -10.07
CA ASP A 62 -31.14 -6.35 -8.69
C ASP A 62 -30.69 -5.19 -7.80
N PRO A 63 -31.63 -4.43 -7.22
CA PRO A 63 -31.31 -3.30 -6.35
C PRO A 63 -30.47 -3.69 -5.13
N GLU A 64 -30.59 -4.92 -4.62
CA GLU A 64 -29.80 -5.39 -3.48
C GLU A 64 -28.33 -5.64 -3.84
N ALA A 65 -27.98 -5.72 -5.13
CA ALA A 65 -26.60 -5.86 -5.58
C ALA A 65 -25.74 -4.67 -5.16
N VAL A 66 -26.30 -3.45 -5.09
CA VAL A 66 -25.55 -2.26 -4.62
C VAL A 66 -25.13 -2.42 -3.16
N ILE A 67 -26.02 -2.94 -2.31
CA ILE A 67 -25.73 -3.17 -0.89
C ILE A 67 -24.66 -4.25 -0.74
N ARG A 68 -24.71 -5.31 -1.53
CA ARG A 68 -23.69 -6.37 -1.52
C ARG A 68 -22.33 -5.86 -1.99
N ASP A 69 -22.30 -5.03 -3.03
CA ASP A 69 -21.08 -4.40 -3.54
C ASP A 69 -20.48 -3.42 -2.51
N LEU A 70 -21.30 -2.57 -1.87
CA LEU A 70 -20.83 -1.68 -0.79
C LEU A 70 -20.25 -2.47 0.39
N ARG A 71 -20.91 -3.56 0.80
CA ARG A 71 -20.39 -4.46 1.85
C ARG A 71 -19.07 -5.12 1.45
N ALA A 72 -18.91 -5.49 0.17
CA ALA A 72 -17.67 -6.05 -0.34
C ALA A 72 -16.54 -5.01 -0.31
N ILE A 73 -16.79 -3.81 -0.82
CA ILE A 73 -15.84 -2.69 -0.80
C ILE A 73 -15.38 -2.39 0.63
N GLN A 74 -16.31 -2.30 1.59
CA GLN A 74 -15.97 -2.06 2.99
C GLN A 74 -15.07 -3.15 3.58
N ARG A 75 -15.34 -4.43 3.27
CA ARG A 75 -14.51 -5.55 3.75
C ARG A 75 -13.12 -5.55 3.12
N ASP A 76 -13.06 -5.29 1.82
CA ASP A 76 -11.81 -5.26 1.05
C ASP A 76 -10.93 -4.10 1.54
N PHE A 77 -11.52 -2.92 1.75
CA PHE A 77 -10.86 -1.77 2.37
C PHE A 77 -10.34 -2.09 3.78
N ASN A 78 -11.18 -2.69 4.64
CA ASN A 78 -10.76 -3.07 6.00
C ASN A 78 -9.60 -4.08 5.98
N THR A 79 -9.57 -4.98 5.01
CA THR A 79 -8.50 -5.97 4.83
C THR A 79 -7.19 -5.27 4.46
N LEU A 80 -7.22 -4.33 3.52
CA LEU A 80 -6.06 -3.52 3.14
C LEU A 80 -5.55 -2.69 4.32
N MET A 81 -6.45 -2.03 5.05
CA MET A 81 -6.09 -1.21 6.21
C MET A 81 -5.51 -2.05 7.35
N THR A 82 -6.05 -3.24 7.59
CA THR A 82 -5.52 -4.18 8.60
C THR A 82 -4.11 -4.64 8.22
N ALA A 83 -3.88 -4.96 6.94
CA ALA A 83 -2.56 -5.34 6.45
C ALA A 83 -1.54 -4.19 6.60
N LEU A 84 -1.90 -2.99 6.14
CA LEU A 84 -1.09 -1.78 6.26
C LEU A 84 -0.72 -1.50 7.72
N THR A 85 -1.71 -1.32 8.58
CA THR A 85 -1.50 -0.98 10.00
C THR A 85 -0.74 -2.07 10.75
N GLY A 86 -0.97 -3.36 10.40
CA GLY A 86 -0.22 -4.48 10.94
C GLY A 86 1.28 -4.41 10.61
N ASN A 87 1.62 -4.18 9.34
CA ASN A 87 3.01 -4.05 8.90
C ASN A 87 3.68 -2.80 9.48
N VAL A 88 3.00 -1.66 9.46
CA VAL A 88 3.52 -0.40 10.03
C VAL A 88 3.78 -0.55 11.52
N ARG A 89 2.85 -1.11 12.29
CA ARG A 89 3.03 -1.36 13.73
C ARG A 89 4.24 -2.24 14.02
N LYS A 90 4.47 -3.28 13.21
CA LYS A 90 5.63 -4.17 13.36
C LYS A 90 6.95 -3.43 13.15
N THR A 91 6.99 -2.45 12.24
CA THR A 91 8.21 -1.72 11.89
C THR A 91 8.44 -0.46 12.74
N TRP A 92 7.41 0.34 13.00
CA TRP A 92 7.50 1.64 13.67
C TRP A 92 7.00 1.64 15.13
N GLY A 93 6.24 0.62 15.53
CA GLY A 93 5.57 0.54 16.84
C GLY A 93 4.17 1.14 16.86
N GLU A 94 3.40 0.80 17.88
CA GLU A 94 1.96 1.13 18.01
C GLU A 94 1.66 2.64 17.89
N LYS A 95 2.52 3.46 18.49
CA LYS A 95 2.32 4.92 18.58
C LYS A 95 2.65 5.67 17.28
N GLU A 96 3.32 4.99 16.35
CA GLU A 96 3.84 5.56 15.11
C GLU A 96 3.10 5.06 13.87
N VAL A 97 1.93 4.46 14.05
CA VAL A 97 1.06 4.09 12.93
C VAL A 97 0.46 5.36 12.33
N LYS A 98 0.83 5.63 11.07
CA LYS A 98 0.23 6.68 10.24
C LYS A 98 -0.44 6.00 9.06
N VAL A 99 -1.61 6.48 8.66
CA VAL A 99 -2.42 5.90 7.58
C VAL A 99 -2.85 6.98 6.60
N PRO A 100 -3.10 6.65 5.32
CA PRO A 100 -3.69 7.58 4.38
C PRO A 100 -5.06 8.08 4.88
N GLU A 101 -5.31 9.37 4.71
CA GLU A 101 -6.58 10.03 5.02
C GLU A 101 -6.99 10.93 3.84
N GLN A 102 -8.22 11.44 3.85
CA GLN A 102 -8.73 12.29 2.76
C GLN A 102 -7.84 13.52 2.46
N LYS A 103 -7.20 14.08 3.49
CA LYS A 103 -6.34 15.27 3.40
C LYS A 103 -4.88 14.98 3.75
N LYS A 104 -4.52 13.70 3.91
CA LYS A 104 -3.14 13.30 4.19
C LYS A 104 -2.74 12.14 3.30
N TYR A 105 -1.79 12.39 2.43
CA TYR A 105 -1.11 11.34 1.71
C TYR A 105 -0.08 10.70 2.64
N VAL A 106 -0.17 9.39 2.85
CA VAL A 106 0.82 8.63 3.61
C VAL A 106 1.27 7.45 2.76
N LYS A 107 2.56 7.41 2.41
CA LYS A 107 3.12 6.32 1.61
C LYS A 107 4.33 5.72 2.32
N TYR A 108 4.25 4.40 2.53
CA TYR A 108 5.37 3.59 2.98
C TYR A 108 6.10 2.99 1.78
N THR A 109 7.41 2.83 1.90
CA THR A 109 8.28 2.17 0.91
C THR A 109 9.39 1.41 1.63
N GLN A 110 10.19 0.65 0.87
CA GLN A 110 11.38 -0.04 1.38
C GLN A 110 11.06 -0.95 2.58
N ASN A 111 10.14 -1.91 2.42
CA ASN A 111 9.71 -2.81 3.50
C ASN A 111 9.18 -2.06 4.73
N TYR A 112 8.41 -1.00 4.47
CA TYR A 112 7.86 -0.08 5.47
C TYR A 112 8.91 0.71 6.26
N MET A 113 10.20 0.68 5.91
CA MET A 113 11.24 1.41 6.66
C MET A 113 11.24 2.91 6.38
N SER A 114 10.73 3.35 5.23
CA SER A 114 10.65 4.77 4.87
C SER A 114 9.20 5.17 4.68
N ARG A 115 8.80 6.33 5.22
CA ARG A 115 7.45 6.89 5.07
C ARG A 115 7.50 8.33 4.59
N THR A 116 6.57 8.71 3.73
CA THR A 116 6.30 10.11 3.39
C THR A 116 4.88 10.46 3.78
N ILE A 117 4.73 11.62 4.41
CA ILE A 117 3.47 12.19 4.86
C ILE A 117 3.34 13.56 4.21
N VAL A 118 2.36 13.75 3.34
CA VAL A 118 1.98 15.07 2.82
C VAL A 118 0.68 15.47 3.48
N ASP A 119 0.73 16.56 4.25
CA ASP A 119 -0.43 17.16 4.88
C ASP A 119 -0.88 18.36 4.02
N PHE A 120 -2.01 18.18 3.33
CA PHE A 120 -2.50 19.18 2.38
C PHE A 120 -3.17 20.38 3.05
N ASP A 121 -3.66 20.22 4.28
CA ASP A 121 -4.26 21.33 5.02
C ASP A 121 -3.16 22.24 5.58
N ASN A 122 -2.04 21.65 6.02
CA ASN A 122 -0.91 22.40 6.58
C ASN A 122 0.16 22.78 5.54
N GLY A 123 0.10 22.24 4.31
CA GLY A 123 1.09 22.48 3.26
C GLY A 123 2.49 21.94 3.61
N THR A 124 2.57 20.80 4.30
CA THR A 124 3.84 20.24 4.76
C THR A 124 4.12 18.86 4.17
N ILE A 125 5.40 18.57 3.93
CA ILE A 125 5.89 17.26 3.51
C ILE A 125 6.90 16.79 4.57
N LEU A 126 6.59 15.69 5.25
CA LEU A 126 7.47 15.02 6.18
C LEU A 126 7.94 13.69 5.58
N VAL A 127 9.26 13.51 5.49
CA VAL A 127 9.88 12.26 5.02
C VAL A 127 10.76 11.71 6.13
N GLU A 128 10.53 10.46 6.50
CA GLU A 128 11.20 9.80 7.62
C GLU A 128 11.68 8.41 7.19
N THR A 129 12.76 7.93 7.81
CA THR A 129 13.26 6.57 7.61
C THR A 129 13.79 5.97 8.91
N LEU A 130 13.58 4.66 9.06
CA LEU A 130 14.21 3.81 10.08
C LEU A 130 15.40 3.01 9.51
N ASP A 131 15.79 3.25 8.25
CA ASP A 131 17.00 2.64 7.68
C ASP A 131 18.25 3.14 8.39
N ASP A 132 18.90 2.24 9.13
CA ASP A 132 20.14 2.49 9.87
C ASP A 132 21.40 2.26 9.02
N LYS A 133 21.28 1.54 7.91
CA LYS A 133 22.41 1.21 7.03
C LYS A 133 22.74 2.35 6.08
N SER A 134 21.71 2.95 5.48
CA SER A 134 21.86 3.99 4.46
C SER A 134 20.80 5.11 4.56
N PRO A 135 20.59 5.73 5.74
CA PRO A 135 19.49 6.66 5.97
C PRO A 135 19.43 7.81 4.96
N LYS A 136 20.60 8.34 4.54
CA LYS A 136 20.67 9.44 3.57
C LYS A 136 20.15 9.05 2.19
N GLU A 137 20.51 7.87 1.68
CA GLU A 137 20.02 7.40 0.39
C GLU A 137 18.55 7.02 0.46
N SER A 138 18.11 6.41 1.56
CA SER A 138 16.71 6.07 1.79
C SER A 138 15.81 7.31 1.82
N LEU A 139 16.23 8.37 2.52
CA LEU A 139 15.56 9.67 2.53
C LEU A 139 15.58 10.33 1.15
N LYS A 140 16.73 10.37 0.48
CA LYS A 140 16.85 10.94 -0.87
C LYS A 140 15.90 10.27 -1.85
N ASN A 141 15.86 8.94 -1.86
CA ASN A 141 14.96 8.18 -2.72
C ASN A 141 13.49 8.48 -2.41
N ALA A 142 13.12 8.53 -1.13
CA ALA A 142 11.75 8.84 -0.72
C ALA A 142 11.34 10.28 -1.10
N ILE A 143 12.23 11.26 -0.92
CA ILE A 143 12.01 12.66 -1.33
C ILE A 143 11.81 12.74 -2.84
N VAL A 144 12.75 12.21 -3.64
CA VAL A 144 12.68 12.23 -5.10
C VAL A 144 11.40 11.55 -5.58
N THR A 145 11.08 10.38 -5.03
CA THR A 145 9.87 9.63 -5.40
C THR A 145 8.61 10.44 -5.09
N THR A 146 8.54 11.08 -3.93
CA THR A 146 7.38 11.89 -3.53
C THR A 146 7.19 13.09 -4.46
N LEU A 147 8.26 13.83 -4.73
CA LEU A 147 8.21 15.02 -5.57
C LEU A 147 7.87 14.70 -7.04
N LEU A 148 8.23 13.50 -7.50
CA LEU A 148 8.00 13.05 -8.87
C LEU A 148 6.83 12.07 -8.99
N THR A 149 6.05 11.85 -7.92
CA THR A 149 4.89 10.95 -7.97
C THR A 149 3.89 11.50 -8.99
N PRO A 150 3.47 10.70 -9.99
CA PRO A 150 2.50 11.13 -11.00
C PRO A 150 1.17 11.62 -10.41
N ASP A 151 0.49 12.52 -11.13
CA ASP A 151 -0.83 13.06 -10.80
C ASP A 151 -2.00 12.08 -11.03
N ASP A 152 -1.75 10.94 -11.68
CA ASP A 152 -2.71 9.85 -11.79
C ASP A 152 -2.75 9.04 -10.46
N PRO A 153 -3.82 9.15 -9.65
CA PRO A 153 -3.91 8.42 -8.39
C PRO A 153 -3.93 6.89 -8.58
N ARG A 154 -4.19 6.39 -9.79
CA ARG A 154 -4.23 4.95 -10.09
C ARG A 154 -2.85 4.33 -10.19
N SER A 155 -1.80 5.13 -10.38
CA SER A 155 -0.42 4.64 -10.47
C SER A 155 0.22 4.38 -9.11
N VAL A 156 -0.49 4.66 -8.00
CA VAL A 156 0.05 4.56 -6.65
C VAL A 156 -0.84 3.67 -5.77
N ASP A 157 -0.25 2.59 -5.26
CA ASP A 157 -0.87 1.79 -4.18
C ASP A 157 -0.47 2.37 -2.81
N LEU A 158 -1.42 3.02 -2.11
CA LEU A 158 -1.18 3.62 -0.79
C LEU A 158 -1.20 2.62 0.37
N PHE A 159 -1.70 1.41 0.15
CA PHE A 159 -1.98 0.44 1.22
C PHE A 159 -0.89 -0.63 1.37
N SER A 160 0.18 -0.52 0.59
CA SER A 160 1.36 -1.38 0.66
C SER A 160 2.65 -0.57 0.61
N ASP A 161 3.79 -1.25 0.76
CA ASP A 161 5.13 -0.69 0.62
C ASP A 161 5.69 -0.78 -0.81
N LYS A 162 4.86 -1.19 -1.79
CA LYS A 162 5.27 -1.26 -3.19
C LYS A 162 5.83 0.08 -3.67
N PRO A 163 6.93 0.09 -4.44
CA PRO A 163 7.50 1.33 -4.94
C PRO A 163 6.52 2.03 -5.89
N VAL A 164 6.60 3.37 -5.92
CA VAL A 164 5.91 4.16 -6.95
C VAL A 164 6.71 4.06 -8.24
N THR A 165 6.03 3.78 -9.34
CA THR A 165 6.67 3.82 -10.67
C THR A 165 6.68 5.25 -11.15
N LEU A 166 7.88 5.82 -11.29
CA LEU A 166 8.05 7.16 -11.86
C LEU A 166 7.95 7.07 -13.38
N THR A 167 7.17 7.98 -13.97
CA THR A 167 7.00 8.11 -15.43
C THR A 167 6.98 9.59 -15.81
N SER A 168 7.38 9.89 -17.05
CA SER A 168 7.23 11.21 -17.66
C SER A 168 5.89 11.38 -18.40
N ASP A 169 5.08 10.33 -18.48
CA ASP A 169 3.79 10.35 -19.22
C ASP A 169 2.73 11.22 -18.53
N HIS A 170 2.95 11.51 -17.25
CA HIS A 170 2.06 12.25 -16.37
C HIS A 170 2.85 13.31 -15.61
N ALA A 171 2.22 14.46 -15.33
CA ALA A 171 2.85 15.51 -14.54
C ALA A 171 2.97 15.05 -13.07
N PRO A 172 4.00 15.49 -12.33
CA PRO A 172 4.04 15.23 -10.91
C PRO A 172 2.88 15.91 -10.18
N TYR A 173 2.24 15.16 -9.28
CA TYR A 173 1.12 15.61 -8.47
C TYR A 173 1.41 16.90 -7.68
N LEU A 174 2.63 17.04 -7.16
CA LEU A 174 3.04 18.19 -6.35
C LEU A 174 3.53 19.39 -7.18
N LEU A 175 3.49 19.30 -8.50
CA LEU A 175 3.99 20.37 -9.37
C LEU A 175 3.06 21.60 -9.31
N GLY A 176 3.59 22.73 -8.83
CA GLY A 176 2.89 24.02 -8.83
C GLY A 176 1.91 24.24 -7.68
N LEU A 177 1.98 23.41 -6.62
CA LEU A 177 1.24 23.59 -5.36
C LEU A 177 1.95 24.54 -4.40
#